data_AF-A0A061J1J7-F1
#
_entry.id   AF-A0A061J1J7-F1
#
_cell.length_a   1.000
_cell.length_b   1.000
_cell.length_c   1.000
_cell.angle_alpha   90.00
_cell.angle_beta   90.00
_cell.angle_gamma   90.00
#
_symmetry.space_group_name_H-M   'P 1'
#
loop_
_entity.id
_entity.type
_entity.pdbx_description
1 polymer ?
#
loop_
_entity_poly.entity_id
_entity_poly.type
_entity_poly.pdbx_seq_one_letter_code
_entity_poly.pdbx_strand_id
1 'polypeptide(L)'
;MTLQRLDEVFDYVKSWLPGLLKEVQAKQKKIYENVVEPKGPFPVATQEALGRFFMGLWKFDFDGGRLDVSAHPFCGNSKEDVRITTNYRENEFETSLMGVIHETGHAKYEQNCGPAGFETQPVCVARSLGIHESQSLFAEMQVGRSAAFMEFLVPKLVEYFGDQPAFTPANMKRVAQRVSPGFIRIDADELCYPLHVILRYELERDLMDEKMEAEDLPRAWNEKMKSYLGLETLGNDKEGCLQDVHWAEGMFGYFPTYLIGGMVAAQLMSSIRKELGEEVVEDCIRKGELDKLLEKQKEKIWRHGSSLTTDDLLKQATGETLNPEYYRMHLQRRYRDDKG
;
A
#
# COMPACT_ATOMS: atom_id res chain seq x y z
N MET A 1 2.47 -1.59 20.51
CA MET A 1 3.63 -0.99 19.84
C MET A 1 4.31 -0.07 20.84
N THR A 2 5.61 -0.24 21.07
CA THR A 2 6.41 0.62 21.97
C THR A 2 7.35 1.48 21.14
N LEU A 3 7.81 2.62 21.67
CA LEU A 3 8.77 3.48 20.98
C LEU A 3 10.08 2.73 20.69
N GLN A 4 10.58 1.95 21.64
CA GLN A 4 11.75 1.08 21.43
C GLN A 4 11.56 0.17 20.21
N ARG A 5 10.39 -0.46 20.08
CA ARG A 5 10.12 -1.34 18.93
C ARG A 5 9.99 -0.57 17.61
N LEU A 6 9.43 0.64 17.64
CA LEU A 6 9.40 1.52 16.46
C LEU A 6 10.80 1.91 16.02
N ASP A 7 11.65 2.38 16.93
CA ASP A 7 13.05 2.72 16.64
C ASP A 7 13.80 1.52 16.07
N GLU A 8 13.72 0.34 16.70
CA GLU A 8 14.35 -0.89 16.19
C GLU A 8 13.94 -1.21 14.75
N VAL A 9 12.64 -1.14 14.45
CA VAL A 9 12.10 -1.49 13.13
C VAL A 9 12.44 -0.43 12.09
N PHE A 10 12.33 0.84 12.43
CA PHE A 10 12.58 1.93 11.49
C PHE A 10 14.07 2.11 11.21
N ASP A 11 14.92 1.98 12.23
CA ASP A 11 16.38 1.96 12.07
C ASP A 11 16.82 0.75 11.26
N TYR A 12 16.18 -0.41 11.44
CA TYR A 12 16.41 -1.56 10.58
C TYR A 12 16.13 -1.23 9.11
N VAL A 13 14.97 -0.65 8.79
CA VAL A 13 14.65 -0.25 7.39
C VAL A 13 15.63 0.78 6.85
N LYS A 14 15.95 1.82 7.64
CA LYS A 14 16.92 2.86 7.27
C LYS A 14 18.31 2.31 6.98
N SER A 15 18.71 1.22 7.61
CA SER A 15 20.05 0.64 7.43
C SER A 15 20.30 0.13 5.99
N TRP A 16 19.25 -0.17 5.22
CA TRP A 16 19.37 -0.73 3.88
C TRP A 16 18.56 -0.01 2.80
N LEU A 17 17.40 0.58 3.12
CA LEU A 17 16.47 1.10 2.11
C LEU A 17 17.04 2.25 1.27
N PRO A 18 17.73 3.27 1.82
CA PRO A 18 18.36 4.31 1.00
C PRO A 18 19.43 3.76 0.05
N GLY A 19 20.13 2.69 0.45
CA GLY A 19 21.09 1.99 -0.41
C GLY A 19 20.41 1.23 -1.54
N LEU A 20 19.33 0.50 -1.21
CA LEU A 20 18.51 -0.23 -2.17
C LEU A 20 17.88 0.72 -3.21
N LEU A 21 17.37 1.87 -2.78
CA LEU A 21 16.80 2.88 -3.69
C LEU A 21 17.83 3.31 -4.74
N LYS A 22 19.06 3.67 -4.32
CA LYS A 22 20.13 4.07 -5.25
C LYS A 22 20.51 2.95 -6.21
N GLU A 23 20.61 1.72 -5.72
CA GLU A 23 20.88 0.54 -6.54
C GLU A 23 19.80 0.34 -7.60
N VAL A 24 18.53 0.40 -7.21
CA VAL A 24 17.39 0.23 -8.11
C VAL A 24 17.32 1.35 -9.13
N GLN A 25 17.50 2.62 -8.74
CA GLN A 25 17.53 3.74 -9.69
C GLN A 25 18.64 3.57 -10.75
N ALA A 26 19.84 3.15 -10.33
CA ALA A 26 20.94 2.90 -11.25
C ALA A 26 20.64 1.75 -12.23
N LYS A 27 20.02 0.67 -11.74
CA LYS A 27 19.56 -0.45 -12.57
C LYS A 27 18.46 -0.03 -13.55
N GLN A 28 17.45 0.69 -13.05
CA GLN A 28 16.27 1.10 -13.79
C GLN A 28 16.58 2.14 -14.88
N LYS A 29 17.64 2.96 -14.74
CA LYS A 29 18.03 3.99 -15.73
C LYS A 29 18.03 3.50 -17.19
N LYS A 30 18.46 2.26 -17.45
CA LYS A 30 18.46 1.66 -18.80
C LYS A 30 17.14 0.99 -19.18
N ILE A 31 16.36 0.54 -18.20
CA ILE A 31 15.11 -0.18 -18.41
C ILE A 31 14.00 0.79 -18.84
N TYR A 32 13.97 2.00 -18.27
CA TYR A 32 12.91 3.00 -18.54
C TYR A 32 13.03 3.70 -19.89
N GLU A 33 14.16 3.60 -20.59
CA GLU A 33 14.30 4.14 -21.95
C GLU A 33 13.27 3.55 -22.93
N ASN A 34 12.76 2.34 -22.64
CA ASN A 34 11.82 1.61 -23.51
C ASN A 34 10.44 1.40 -22.87
N VAL A 35 10.07 2.18 -21.85
CA VAL A 35 8.72 2.10 -21.26
C VAL A 35 7.76 2.95 -22.09
N VAL A 36 6.64 2.35 -22.46
CA VAL A 36 5.59 3.00 -23.25
C VAL A 36 4.47 3.43 -22.31
N GLU A 37 4.29 4.73 -22.14
CA GLU A 37 3.19 5.24 -21.30
C GLU A 37 1.83 4.94 -21.92
N PRO A 38 0.85 4.46 -21.12
CA PRO A 38 -0.54 4.45 -21.53
C PRO A 38 -1.00 5.86 -21.92
N LYS A 39 -1.63 5.98 -23.08
CA LYS A 39 -2.14 7.26 -23.58
C LYS A 39 -3.65 7.32 -23.43
N GLY A 40 -4.11 8.34 -22.70
CA GLY A 40 -5.52 8.69 -22.63
C GLY A 40 -6.05 9.35 -23.92
N PRO A 41 -7.30 9.81 -23.92
CA PRO A 41 -8.17 9.89 -22.73
C PRO A 41 -8.66 8.51 -22.27
N PHE A 42 -8.74 8.31 -20.96
CA PHE A 42 -9.41 7.19 -20.31
C PHE A 42 -10.75 7.69 -19.75
N PRO A 43 -11.89 7.48 -20.43
CA PRO A 43 -13.16 8.04 -20.01
C PRO A 43 -13.52 7.61 -18.58
N VAL A 44 -13.97 8.56 -17.75
CA VAL A 44 -14.26 8.33 -16.32
C VAL A 44 -15.24 7.18 -16.11
N ALA A 45 -16.32 7.11 -16.89
CA ALA A 45 -17.30 6.03 -16.79
C ALA A 45 -16.69 4.64 -17.05
N THR A 46 -15.72 4.55 -17.96
CA THR A 46 -14.99 3.32 -18.25
C THR A 46 -14.03 2.95 -17.11
N GLN A 47 -13.34 3.94 -16.53
CA GLN A 47 -12.52 3.72 -15.33
C GLN A 47 -13.35 3.25 -14.13
N GLU A 48 -14.53 3.84 -13.91
CA GLU A 48 -15.45 3.41 -12.85
C GLU A 48 -15.91 1.97 -13.06
N ALA A 49 -16.31 1.61 -14.29
CA ALA A 49 -16.71 0.24 -14.61
C ALA A 49 -15.56 -0.76 -14.36
N LEU A 50 -14.32 -0.40 -14.75
CA LEU A 50 -13.14 -1.22 -14.48
C LEU A 50 -12.86 -1.35 -12.98
N GLY A 51 -12.95 -0.25 -12.22
CA GLY A 51 -12.81 -0.26 -10.76
C GLY A 51 -13.82 -1.19 -10.10
N ARG A 52 -15.10 -1.10 -10.48
CA ARG A 52 -16.16 -2.00 -9.99
C ARG A 52 -15.93 -3.45 -10.38
N PHE A 53 -15.39 -3.72 -11.57
CA PHE A 53 -14.99 -5.07 -11.96
C PHE A 53 -13.93 -5.64 -11.01
N PHE A 54 -12.89 -4.86 -10.67
CA PHE A 54 -11.85 -5.31 -9.74
C PHE A 54 -12.33 -5.42 -8.29
N MET A 55 -13.25 -4.56 -7.85
CA MET A 55 -13.96 -4.77 -6.57
C MET A 55 -14.68 -6.13 -6.55
N GLY A 56 -15.36 -6.48 -7.65
CA GLY A 56 -16.01 -7.79 -7.82
C GLY A 56 -15.02 -8.96 -7.81
N LEU A 57 -13.82 -8.78 -8.40
CA LEU A 57 -12.74 -9.77 -8.35
C LEU A 57 -12.30 -10.07 -6.90
N TRP A 58 -12.20 -9.02 -6.07
CA TRP A 58 -11.94 -9.12 -4.64
C TRP A 58 -13.15 -9.56 -3.81
N LYS A 59 -14.27 -9.92 -4.47
CA LYS A 59 -15.52 -10.33 -3.84
C LYS A 59 -16.08 -9.27 -2.89
N PHE A 60 -15.91 -7.99 -3.21
CA PHE A 60 -16.58 -6.91 -2.50
C PHE A 60 -18.09 -7.16 -2.52
N ASP A 61 -18.73 -7.08 -1.34
CA ASP A 61 -20.19 -7.22 -1.26
C ASP A 61 -20.84 -5.87 -1.57
N PHE A 62 -21.48 -5.78 -2.73
CA PHE A 62 -22.16 -4.57 -3.20
C PHE A 62 -23.56 -4.38 -2.59
N ASP A 63 -24.13 -5.40 -1.94
CA ASP A 63 -25.38 -5.24 -1.18
C ASP A 63 -25.08 -4.63 0.21
N GLY A 64 -23.86 -4.85 0.72
CA GLY A 64 -23.33 -4.28 1.97
C GLY A 64 -22.26 -3.19 1.78
N GLY A 65 -22.28 -2.48 0.65
CA GLY A 65 -21.31 -1.40 0.41
C GLY A 65 -21.42 -0.69 -0.94
N ARG A 66 -20.57 0.32 -1.19
CA ARG A 66 -20.56 1.07 -2.46
C ARG A 66 -19.22 1.74 -2.76
N LEU A 67 -19.06 2.15 -4.03
CA LEU A 67 -18.00 2.99 -4.55
C LEU A 67 -18.59 4.32 -5.02
N ASP A 68 -18.01 5.42 -4.56
CA ASP A 68 -18.36 6.81 -4.92
C ASP A 68 -17.10 7.64 -5.23
N VAL A 69 -17.27 8.94 -5.54
CA VAL A 69 -16.18 9.88 -5.82
C VAL A 69 -15.96 10.85 -4.66
N SER A 70 -14.70 11.10 -4.31
CA SER A 70 -14.30 12.12 -3.34
C SER A 70 -12.99 12.81 -3.76
N ALA A 71 -12.59 13.86 -3.05
CA ALA A 71 -11.32 14.53 -3.32
C ALA A 71 -10.12 13.64 -3.00
N HIS A 72 -10.17 12.94 -1.86
CA HIS A 72 -9.13 12.02 -1.37
C HIS A 72 -9.76 10.64 -1.15
N PRO A 73 -9.30 9.59 -1.83
CA PRO A 73 -9.79 8.22 -1.63
C PRO A 73 -9.74 7.81 -0.14
N PHE A 74 -10.76 7.09 0.30
CA PHE A 74 -10.85 6.53 1.64
C PHE A 74 -11.85 5.36 1.69
N CYS A 75 -11.77 4.56 2.75
CA CYS A 75 -12.73 3.54 3.15
C CYS A 75 -13.33 3.90 4.50
N GLY A 76 -14.67 3.91 4.61
CA GLY A 76 -15.36 4.31 5.83
C GLY A 76 -16.81 3.87 5.92
N ASN A 77 -17.60 4.66 6.65
CA ASN A 77 -18.99 4.38 7.05
C ASN A 77 -19.12 3.30 8.14
N SER A 78 -19.68 2.12 7.86
CA SER A 78 -19.91 1.07 8.88
C SER A 78 -19.66 -0.32 8.29
N LYS A 79 -19.47 -1.34 9.14
CA LYS A 79 -19.09 -2.71 8.70
C LYS A 79 -20.15 -3.37 7.83
N GLU A 80 -21.41 -3.06 8.11
CA GLU A 80 -22.59 -3.57 7.41
C GLU A 80 -22.91 -2.77 6.13
N ASP A 81 -22.28 -1.60 5.96
CA ASP A 81 -22.45 -0.71 4.82
C ASP A 81 -21.14 0.02 4.52
N VAL A 82 -20.14 -0.73 4.02
CA VAL A 82 -18.79 -0.18 3.80
C VAL A 82 -18.77 0.69 2.54
N ARG A 83 -18.36 1.94 2.68
CA ARG A 83 -18.32 2.90 1.57
C ARG A 83 -16.88 3.28 1.26
N ILE A 84 -16.46 3.04 0.03
CA ILE A 84 -15.15 3.45 -0.46
C ILE A 84 -15.29 4.55 -1.49
N THR A 85 -14.25 5.36 -1.63
CA THR A 85 -14.23 6.43 -2.64
C THR A 85 -12.95 6.40 -3.46
N THR A 86 -13.01 6.95 -4.67
CA THR A 86 -11.82 7.20 -5.51
C THR A 86 -11.91 8.57 -6.18
N ASN A 87 -10.88 8.93 -6.93
CA ASN A 87 -10.81 10.11 -7.79
C ASN A 87 -10.32 9.69 -9.18
N TYR A 88 -10.86 10.29 -10.23
CA TYR A 88 -10.55 9.94 -11.62
C TYR A 88 -9.88 11.11 -12.35
N ARG A 89 -8.92 10.77 -13.21
CA ARG A 89 -8.30 11.72 -14.13
C ARG A 89 -8.36 11.11 -15.53
N GLU A 90 -8.66 11.89 -16.57
CA GLU A 90 -8.76 11.30 -17.92
C GLU A 90 -7.39 11.03 -18.57
N ASN A 91 -6.31 11.59 -18.04
CA ASN A 91 -4.98 11.44 -18.61
C ASN A 91 -4.26 10.13 -18.20
N GLU A 92 -4.69 9.49 -17.11
CA GLU A 92 -4.17 8.21 -16.61
C GLU A 92 -5.26 7.43 -15.87
N PHE A 93 -5.11 6.12 -15.67
CA PHE A 93 -6.08 5.30 -14.93
C PHE A 93 -5.47 4.59 -13.72
N GLU A 94 -4.15 4.57 -13.60
CA GLU A 94 -3.43 3.72 -12.66
C GLU A 94 -3.68 4.17 -11.23
N THR A 95 -3.63 5.47 -10.96
CA THR A 95 -3.85 6.01 -9.62
C THR A 95 -5.25 5.68 -9.12
N SER A 96 -6.27 5.87 -9.97
CA SER A 96 -7.65 5.56 -9.60
C SER A 96 -7.88 4.06 -9.40
N LEU A 97 -7.35 3.23 -10.30
CA LEU A 97 -7.51 1.78 -10.24
C LEU A 97 -6.82 1.18 -9.00
N MET A 98 -5.56 1.55 -8.77
CA MET A 98 -4.81 1.06 -7.60
C MET A 98 -5.40 1.61 -6.30
N GLY A 99 -5.89 2.85 -6.29
CA GLY A 99 -6.65 3.41 -5.17
C GLY A 99 -7.92 2.59 -4.86
N VAL A 100 -8.71 2.22 -5.88
CA VAL A 100 -9.88 1.35 -5.67
C VAL A 100 -9.47 -0.02 -5.12
N ILE A 101 -8.40 -0.63 -5.62
CA ILE A 101 -7.90 -1.92 -5.11
C ILE A 101 -7.43 -1.78 -3.64
N HIS A 102 -6.71 -0.69 -3.32
CA HIS A 102 -6.27 -0.36 -1.97
C HIS A 102 -7.46 -0.27 -1.00
N GLU A 103 -8.44 0.58 -1.32
CA GLU A 103 -9.63 0.76 -0.47
C GLU A 103 -10.51 -0.49 -0.41
N THR A 104 -10.52 -1.30 -1.47
CA THR A 104 -11.20 -2.61 -1.44
C THR A 104 -10.52 -3.55 -0.45
N GLY A 105 -9.19 -3.55 -0.34
CA GLY A 105 -8.47 -4.33 0.66
C GLY A 105 -8.85 -3.96 2.09
N HIS A 106 -8.97 -2.66 2.38
CA HIS A 106 -9.56 -2.18 3.63
C HIS A 106 -11.00 -2.68 3.82
N ALA A 107 -11.84 -2.51 2.80
CA ALA A 107 -13.23 -2.90 2.87
C ALA A 107 -13.43 -4.40 3.08
N LYS A 108 -12.56 -5.25 2.53
CA LYS A 108 -12.62 -6.70 2.78
C LYS A 108 -12.41 -7.04 4.24
N TYR A 109 -11.53 -6.32 4.94
CA TYR A 109 -11.39 -6.50 6.39
C TYR A 109 -12.66 -6.06 7.11
N GLU A 110 -13.18 -4.86 6.82
CA GLU A 110 -14.37 -4.33 7.50
C GLU A 110 -15.62 -5.19 7.28
N GLN A 111 -15.91 -5.61 6.04
CA GLN A 111 -17.04 -6.49 5.71
C GLN A 111 -16.93 -7.90 6.32
N ASN A 112 -15.75 -8.30 6.80
CA ASN A 112 -15.51 -9.64 7.34
C ASN A 112 -14.93 -9.60 8.77
N CYS A 113 -15.02 -8.44 9.43
CA CYS A 113 -14.49 -8.24 10.76
C CYS A 113 -15.28 -9.09 11.75
N GLY A 114 -14.59 -9.96 12.50
CA GLY A 114 -15.18 -10.72 13.60
C GLY A 114 -14.65 -10.23 14.96
N PRO A 115 -14.93 -10.94 16.07
CA PRO A 115 -15.59 -12.25 16.13
C PRO A 115 -17.10 -12.18 15.85
N ALA A 116 -17.64 -13.21 15.19
CA ALA A 116 -19.08 -13.33 14.98
C ALA A 116 -19.84 -13.42 16.33
N GLY A 117 -21.02 -12.79 16.41
CA GLY A 117 -21.81 -12.64 17.63
C GLY A 117 -21.39 -11.45 18.50
N PHE A 118 -20.39 -10.67 18.07
CA PHE A 118 -19.87 -9.48 18.76
C PHE A 118 -19.90 -8.23 17.87
N GLU A 119 -20.73 -8.21 16.83
CA GLU A 119 -20.73 -7.18 15.76
C GLU A 119 -20.79 -5.74 16.30
N THR A 120 -21.54 -5.51 17.39
CA THR A 120 -21.69 -4.20 18.02
C THR A 120 -20.72 -3.93 19.17
N GLN A 121 -19.78 -4.85 19.42
CA GLN A 121 -18.87 -4.81 20.57
C GLN A 121 -17.47 -4.36 20.15
N PRO A 122 -16.70 -3.72 21.06
CA PRO A 122 -15.36 -3.20 20.73
C PRO A 122 -14.32 -4.29 20.43
N VAL A 123 -14.64 -5.57 20.64
CA VAL A 123 -13.79 -6.69 20.20
C VAL A 123 -13.92 -6.95 18.70
N CYS A 124 -15.05 -6.57 18.09
CA CYS A 124 -15.30 -6.70 16.65
C CYS A 124 -14.94 -5.41 15.91
N VAL A 125 -13.68 -4.99 16.02
CA VAL A 125 -13.11 -3.86 15.28
C VAL A 125 -11.71 -4.22 14.79
N ALA A 126 -11.22 -3.53 13.77
CA ALA A 126 -9.87 -3.72 13.28
C ALA A 126 -8.83 -3.54 14.40
N ARG A 127 -7.85 -4.45 14.46
CA ARG A 127 -6.88 -4.52 15.57
C ARG A 127 -6.06 -3.23 15.75
N SER A 128 -5.63 -2.63 14.65
CA SER A 128 -4.89 -1.37 14.61
C SER A 128 -4.85 -0.85 13.17
N LEU A 129 -4.50 0.42 12.98
CA LEU A 129 -4.26 1.00 11.65
C LEU A 129 -3.17 0.24 10.88
N GLY A 130 -2.11 -0.21 11.55
CA GLY A 130 -1.08 -1.03 10.88
C GLY A 130 -1.61 -2.37 10.38
N ILE A 131 -2.50 -3.03 11.13
CA ILE A 131 -3.17 -4.25 10.62
C ILE A 131 -4.16 -3.88 9.52
N HIS A 132 -4.88 -2.77 9.63
CA HIS A 132 -5.86 -2.34 8.62
C HIS A 132 -5.19 -1.98 7.28
N GLU A 133 -4.13 -1.19 7.31
CA GLU A 133 -3.26 -0.83 6.19
C GLU A 133 -2.59 -2.04 5.56
N SER A 134 -2.25 -3.04 6.36
CA SER A 134 -1.71 -4.27 5.77
C SER A 134 -2.69 -4.99 4.86
N GLN A 135 -4.01 -4.82 5.05
CA GLN A 135 -5.01 -5.43 4.19
C GLN A 135 -5.17 -4.67 2.87
N SER A 136 -5.10 -3.34 2.90
CA SER A 136 -5.07 -2.52 1.69
C SER A 136 -3.79 -2.74 0.89
N LEU A 137 -2.62 -2.71 1.53
CA LEU A 137 -1.33 -2.96 0.86
C LEU A 137 -1.15 -4.43 0.45
N PHE A 138 -1.81 -5.40 1.10
CA PHE A 138 -1.87 -6.76 0.57
C PHE A 138 -2.58 -6.79 -0.79
N ALA A 139 -3.73 -6.10 -0.90
CA ALA A 139 -4.47 -6.01 -2.15
C ALA A 139 -3.70 -5.22 -3.21
N GLU A 140 -3.23 -4.01 -2.89
CA GLU A 140 -2.56 -3.13 -3.84
C GLU A 140 -1.15 -3.61 -4.19
N MET A 141 -0.30 -3.80 -3.18
CA MET A 141 1.13 -4.02 -3.41
C MET A 141 1.46 -5.50 -3.61
N GLN A 142 0.98 -6.38 -2.73
CA GLN A 142 1.33 -7.80 -2.83
C GLN A 142 0.66 -8.49 -4.02
N VAL A 143 -0.53 -8.05 -4.41
CA VAL A 143 -1.29 -8.58 -5.56
C VAL A 143 -1.30 -7.58 -6.73
N GLY A 144 -1.91 -6.41 -6.58
CA GLY A 144 -2.19 -5.46 -7.67
C GLY A 144 -0.98 -4.93 -8.44
N ARG A 145 0.19 -4.85 -7.81
CA ARG A 145 1.45 -4.45 -8.46
C ARG A 145 2.39 -5.62 -8.83
N SER A 146 1.93 -6.86 -8.74
CA SER A 146 2.73 -8.04 -9.12
C SER A 146 2.75 -8.27 -10.63
N ALA A 147 3.83 -8.88 -11.15
CA ALA A 147 3.90 -9.32 -12.54
C ALA A 147 2.73 -10.25 -12.93
N ALA A 148 2.37 -11.21 -12.08
CA ALA A 148 1.23 -12.10 -12.32
C ALA A 148 -0.08 -11.32 -12.49
N PHE A 149 -0.30 -10.27 -11.69
CA PHE A 149 -1.51 -9.46 -11.85
C PHE A 149 -1.53 -8.69 -13.16
N MET A 150 -0.36 -8.26 -13.67
CA MET A 150 -0.29 -7.60 -14.98
C MET A 150 -0.70 -8.52 -16.13
N GLU A 151 -0.48 -9.84 -16.01
CA GLU A 151 -0.98 -10.83 -16.99
C GLU A 151 -2.52 -10.86 -17.01
N PHE A 152 -3.16 -10.69 -15.86
CA PHE A 152 -4.62 -10.61 -15.75
C PHE A 152 -5.19 -9.24 -16.16
N LEU A 153 -4.52 -8.15 -15.73
CA LEU A 153 -4.96 -6.78 -15.91
C LEU A 153 -4.96 -6.37 -17.38
N VAL A 154 -3.92 -6.72 -18.14
CA VAL A 154 -3.75 -6.21 -19.50
C VAL A 154 -4.90 -6.56 -20.45
N PRO A 155 -5.38 -7.81 -20.52
CA PRO A 155 -6.58 -8.13 -21.30
C PRO A 155 -7.80 -7.29 -20.91
N LYS A 156 -7.93 -6.91 -19.63
CA LYS A 156 -9.01 -6.03 -19.15
C LYS A 156 -8.80 -4.57 -19.55
N LEU A 157 -7.57 -4.07 -19.56
CA LEU A 157 -7.28 -2.76 -20.12
C LEU A 157 -7.66 -2.67 -21.60
N VAL A 158 -7.35 -3.71 -22.38
CA VAL A 158 -7.73 -3.79 -23.80
C VAL A 158 -9.26 -3.88 -23.96
N GLU A 159 -9.93 -4.68 -23.15
CA GLU A 159 -11.40 -4.83 -23.17
C GLU A 159 -12.12 -3.51 -22.87
N TYR A 160 -11.65 -2.75 -21.87
CA TYR A 160 -12.32 -1.55 -21.40
C TYR A 160 -11.91 -0.29 -22.18
N PHE A 161 -10.63 -0.13 -22.50
CA PHE A 161 -10.08 1.09 -23.11
C PHE A 161 -9.67 0.96 -24.58
N GLY A 162 -9.70 -0.26 -25.13
CA GLY A 162 -9.18 -0.56 -26.48
C GLY A 162 -7.67 -0.82 -26.47
N ASP A 163 -7.21 -1.54 -27.50
CA ASP A 163 -5.80 -1.93 -27.61
C ASP A 163 -4.88 -0.73 -27.89
N GLN A 164 -3.70 -0.74 -27.29
CA GLN A 164 -2.63 0.23 -27.54
C GLN A 164 -1.27 -0.36 -27.17
N PRO A 165 -0.14 0.15 -27.73
CA PRO A 165 1.18 -0.44 -27.53
C PRO A 165 1.63 -0.54 -26.06
N ALA A 166 1.09 0.29 -25.17
CA ALA A 166 1.37 0.24 -23.74
C ALA A 166 0.79 -1.02 -23.05
N PHE A 167 -0.27 -1.60 -23.60
CA PHE A 167 -1.03 -2.70 -22.98
C PHE A 167 -0.42 -4.06 -23.29
N THR A 168 0.79 -4.27 -22.77
CA THR A 168 1.41 -5.59 -22.70
C THR A 168 1.78 -5.90 -21.25
N PRO A 169 1.72 -7.17 -20.78
CA PRO A 169 2.03 -7.49 -19.39
C PRO A 169 3.44 -7.02 -18.98
N ALA A 170 4.41 -7.18 -19.88
CA ALA A 170 5.78 -6.74 -19.65
C ALA A 170 5.91 -5.21 -19.52
N ASN A 171 5.18 -4.43 -20.35
CA ASN A 171 5.23 -2.97 -20.26
C ASN A 171 4.46 -2.46 -19.03
N MET A 172 3.25 -2.98 -18.77
CA MET A 172 2.45 -2.54 -17.62
C MET A 172 3.11 -2.89 -16.28
N LYS A 173 3.85 -4.01 -16.19
CA LYS A 173 4.72 -4.28 -15.03
C LYS A 173 5.74 -3.15 -14.82
N ARG A 174 6.42 -2.70 -15.88
CA ARG A 174 7.42 -1.63 -15.77
C ARG A 174 6.79 -0.28 -15.41
N VAL A 175 5.58 0.00 -15.91
CA VAL A 175 4.80 1.19 -15.54
C VAL A 175 4.47 1.13 -14.05
N ALA A 176 3.82 0.05 -13.59
CA ALA A 176 3.35 -0.11 -12.22
C ALA A 176 4.46 -0.26 -11.16
N GLN A 177 5.66 -0.70 -11.56
CA GLN A 177 6.84 -0.89 -10.70
C GLN A 177 7.93 0.17 -10.95
N ARG A 178 7.55 1.32 -11.50
CA ARG A 178 8.45 2.47 -11.65
C ARG A 178 8.90 2.99 -10.30
N VAL A 179 10.21 3.15 -10.17
CA VAL A 179 10.80 3.84 -9.02
C VAL A 179 11.24 5.22 -9.48
N SER A 180 10.59 6.24 -8.97
CA SER A 180 10.92 7.64 -9.24
C SER A 180 10.68 8.47 -7.99
N PRO A 181 11.73 8.79 -7.21
CA PRO A 181 11.59 9.67 -6.06
C PRO A 181 10.90 10.98 -6.44
N GLY A 182 9.93 11.36 -5.62
CA GLY A 182 9.16 12.59 -5.74
C GLY A 182 9.02 13.30 -4.39
N PHE A 183 8.44 14.49 -4.40
CA PHE A 183 8.24 15.28 -3.18
C PHE A 183 7.03 14.83 -2.35
N ILE A 184 6.01 14.32 -3.03
CA ILE A 184 4.67 14.09 -2.47
C ILE A 184 4.53 12.63 -2.04
N ARG A 185 4.30 12.41 -0.75
CA ARG A 185 4.17 11.06 -0.15
C ARG A 185 3.05 10.24 -0.78
N ILE A 186 1.88 10.84 -1.01
CA ILE A 186 0.71 10.13 -1.55
C ILE A 186 0.89 9.68 -3.00
N ASP A 187 1.87 10.24 -3.71
CA ASP A 187 2.22 9.87 -5.09
C ASP A 187 3.49 9.00 -5.15
N ALA A 188 4.11 8.67 -4.01
CA ALA A 188 5.36 7.94 -3.97
C ALA A 188 5.16 6.47 -4.33
N ASP A 189 6.05 5.93 -5.17
CA ASP A 189 6.09 4.51 -5.48
C ASP A 189 6.42 3.64 -4.25
N GLU A 190 6.14 2.33 -4.33
CA GLU A 190 6.28 1.40 -3.22
C GLU A 190 7.68 1.40 -2.57
N LEU A 191 8.74 1.69 -3.33
CA LEU A 191 10.11 1.69 -2.83
C LEU A 191 10.48 3.02 -2.16
N CYS A 192 9.96 4.13 -2.66
CA CYS A 192 10.19 5.46 -2.11
C CYS A 192 9.29 5.78 -0.90
N TYR A 193 8.05 5.28 -0.92
CA TYR A 193 7.02 5.59 0.08
C TYR A 193 7.46 5.42 1.54
N PRO A 194 8.17 4.33 1.94
CA PRO A 194 8.62 4.16 3.32
C PRO A 194 9.57 5.27 3.80
N LEU A 195 10.35 5.88 2.92
CA LEU A 195 11.29 6.96 3.29
C LEU A 195 10.52 8.23 3.67
N HIS A 196 9.40 8.52 3.01
CA HIS A 196 8.49 9.59 3.40
C HIS A 196 7.84 9.33 4.76
N VAL A 197 7.54 8.06 5.08
CA VAL A 197 6.98 7.68 6.39
C VAL A 197 8.04 7.79 7.49
N ILE A 198 9.25 7.29 7.24
CA ILE A 198 10.37 7.31 8.19
C ILE A 198 10.73 8.75 8.57
N LEU A 199 10.84 9.66 7.61
CA LEU A 199 11.19 11.05 7.95
C LEU A 199 10.13 11.69 8.85
N ARG A 200 8.84 11.38 8.64
CA ARG A 200 7.75 11.91 9.47
C ARG A 200 7.78 11.32 10.87
N TYR A 201 7.99 10.01 10.98
CA TYR A 201 8.19 9.35 12.27
C TYR A 201 9.30 10.02 13.10
N GLU A 202 10.46 10.23 12.48
CA GLU A 202 11.59 10.84 13.19
C GLU A 202 11.32 12.29 13.57
N LEU A 203 10.67 13.08 12.70
CA LEU A 203 10.30 14.47 13.02
C LEU A 203 9.26 14.52 14.14
N GLU A 204 8.23 13.66 14.12
CA GLU A 204 7.24 13.57 15.20
C GLU A 204 7.90 13.18 16.53
N ARG A 205 8.79 12.18 16.51
CA ARG A 205 9.53 11.75 17.70
C ARG A 205 10.41 12.87 18.23
N ASP A 206 11.18 13.53 17.36
CA ASP A 206 12.13 14.56 17.78
C ASP A 206 11.41 15.83 18.28
N LEU A 207 10.22 16.17 17.75
CA LEU A 207 9.33 17.20 18.32
C LEU A 207 8.84 16.81 19.72
N MET A 208 8.36 15.57 19.89
CA MET A 208 7.85 15.07 21.18
C MET A 208 8.94 14.91 22.24
N ASP A 209 10.18 14.64 21.82
CA ASP A 209 11.36 14.56 22.69
C ASP A 209 11.97 15.95 23.00
N GLU A 210 11.37 17.05 22.54
CA GLU A 210 11.89 18.42 22.68
C GLU A 210 13.33 18.57 22.13
N LYS A 211 13.69 17.77 21.10
CA LYS A 211 14.97 17.84 20.38
C LYS A 211 14.94 18.85 19.23
N MET A 212 13.75 19.24 18.79
CA MET A 212 13.50 20.29 17.82
C MET A 212 12.18 20.99 18.13
N GLU A 213 12.05 22.23 17.68
CA GLU A 213 10.81 23.02 17.80
C GLU A 213 10.07 23.08 16.45
N ALA A 214 8.85 23.62 16.45
CA ALA A 214 8.05 23.73 15.23
C ALA A 214 8.73 24.59 14.15
N GLU A 215 9.49 25.61 14.54
CA GLU A 215 10.22 26.50 13.64
C GLU A 215 11.37 25.80 12.91
N ASP A 216 11.89 24.71 13.45
CA ASP A 216 12.96 23.91 12.82
C ASP A 216 12.46 23.00 11.70
N LEU A 217 11.14 22.79 11.62
CA LEU A 217 10.52 21.77 10.78
C LEU A 217 10.86 21.89 9.28
N PRO A 218 10.83 23.08 8.64
CA PRO A 218 11.25 23.22 7.24
C PRO A 218 12.70 22.76 6.98
N ARG A 219 13.62 23.13 7.89
CA ARG A 219 15.05 22.77 7.77
C ARG A 219 15.23 21.26 7.95
N ALA A 220 14.68 20.70 9.03
CA ALA A 220 14.81 19.28 9.35
C ALA A 220 14.16 18.38 8.28
N TRP A 221 13.02 18.81 7.73
CA TRP A 221 12.37 18.14 6.60
C TRP A 221 13.28 18.09 5.38
N ASN A 222 13.86 19.23 4.99
CA ASN A 222 14.75 19.33 3.85
C ASN A 222 16.01 18.44 4.01
N GLU A 223 16.62 18.43 5.19
CA GLU A 223 17.77 17.58 5.47
C GLU A 223 17.45 16.08 5.27
N LYS A 224 16.30 15.62 5.79
CA LYS A 224 15.87 14.23 5.65
C LYS A 224 15.48 13.89 4.21
N MET A 225 14.75 14.76 3.50
CA MET A 225 14.42 14.57 2.07
C MET A 225 15.67 14.44 1.20
N LYS A 226 16.69 15.29 1.42
CA LYS A 226 17.96 15.22 0.71
C LYS A 226 18.71 13.93 1.03
N SER A 227 18.77 13.56 2.30
CA SER A 227 19.48 12.36 2.76
C SER A 227 18.85 11.06 2.24
N TYR A 228 17.52 10.97 2.26
CA TYR A 228 16.80 9.73 1.97
C TYR A 228 16.42 9.60 0.50
N LEU A 229 15.90 10.67 -0.09
CA LEU A 229 15.31 10.65 -1.45
C LEU A 229 16.16 11.43 -2.46
N GLY A 230 17.16 12.18 -2.02
CA GLY A 230 18.02 13.00 -2.90
C GLY A 230 17.32 14.27 -3.41
N LEU A 231 16.28 14.75 -2.72
CA LEU A 231 15.44 15.87 -3.15
C LEU A 231 15.54 17.05 -2.18
N GLU A 232 15.66 18.27 -2.72
CA GLU A 232 15.72 19.51 -1.94
C GLU A 232 14.35 20.18 -1.87
N THR A 233 13.90 20.51 -0.66
CA THR A 233 12.59 21.16 -0.39
C THR A 233 12.73 22.56 0.21
N LEU A 234 13.96 23.04 0.41
CA LEU A 234 14.21 24.36 0.98
C LEU A 234 13.55 25.46 0.14
N GLY A 235 12.68 26.26 0.78
CA GLY A 235 11.89 27.30 0.11
C GLY A 235 10.62 26.81 -0.60
N ASN A 236 10.30 25.51 -0.52
CA ASN A 236 9.08 24.92 -1.06
C ASN A 236 8.32 24.12 0.02
N ASP A 237 7.85 24.80 1.06
CA ASP A 237 7.15 24.15 2.18
C ASP A 237 5.81 23.51 1.77
N LYS A 238 5.20 24.01 0.69
CA LYS A 238 3.96 23.46 0.11
C LYS A 238 4.10 21.99 -0.26
N GLU A 239 5.19 21.63 -0.94
CA GLU A 239 5.52 20.23 -1.29
C GLU A 239 6.52 19.62 -0.30
N GLY A 240 6.87 20.38 0.75
CA GLY A 240 7.67 19.96 1.89
C GLY A 240 6.78 19.61 3.08
N CYS A 241 7.04 20.25 4.22
CA CYS A 241 6.41 19.91 5.50
C CYS A 241 4.90 20.22 5.60
N LEU A 242 4.33 21.03 4.70
CA LEU A 242 2.90 21.37 4.71
C LEU A 242 2.04 20.46 3.81
N GLN A 243 2.63 19.44 3.19
CA GLN A 243 1.95 18.63 2.17
C GLN A 243 0.85 17.71 2.72
N ASP A 244 0.86 17.40 4.03
CA ASP A 244 -0.04 16.44 4.65
C ASP A 244 -0.95 17.11 5.70
N VAL A 245 -2.23 16.71 5.70
CA VAL A 245 -3.26 17.27 6.59
C VAL A 245 -3.16 16.80 8.06
N HIS A 246 -2.50 15.68 8.30
CA HIS A 246 -2.49 14.93 9.57
C HIS A 246 -2.24 15.80 10.81
N TRP A 247 -1.20 16.64 10.80
CA TRP A 247 -0.88 17.49 11.95
C TRP A 247 -1.91 18.60 12.19
N ALA A 248 -2.52 19.13 11.13
CA ALA A 248 -3.61 20.11 11.26
C ALA A 248 -4.87 19.48 11.88
N GLU A 249 -5.07 18.16 11.71
CA GLU A 249 -6.16 17.39 12.30
C GLU A 249 -5.80 16.76 13.66
N GLY A 250 -4.61 17.05 14.21
CA GLY A 250 -4.17 16.53 15.51
C GLY A 250 -3.77 15.05 15.49
N MET A 251 -3.43 14.49 14.33
CA MET A 251 -3.04 13.08 14.17
C MET A 251 -1.52 12.89 14.31
N PHE A 252 -1.00 12.91 15.53
CA PHE A 252 0.40 12.57 15.82
C PHE A 252 0.59 11.09 16.16
N GLY A 253 1.69 10.49 15.70
CA GLY A 253 1.95 9.05 15.84
C GLY A 253 1.15 8.18 14.86
N TYR A 254 0.48 8.81 13.89
CA TYR A 254 -0.31 8.15 12.85
C TYR A 254 0.58 7.62 11.72
N PHE A 255 1.48 8.45 11.18
CA PHE A 255 2.31 8.07 10.02
C PHE A 255 3.04 6.73 10.15
N PRO A 256 3.62 6.35 11.31
CA PRO A 256 4.33 5.08 11.44
C PRO A 256 3.48 3.87 11.08
N THR A 257 2.15 3.95 11.21
CA THR A 257 1.25 2.83 10.92
C THR A 257 1.26 2.43 9.45
N TYR A 258 1.56 3.36 8.54
CA TYR A 258 1.65 3.07 7.11
C TYR A 258 2.76 2.07 6.79
N LEU A 259 3.97 2.30 7.31
CA LEU A 259 5.11 1.41 7.08
C LEU A 259 4.92 0.07 7.81
N ILE A 260 4.32 0.09 9.01
CA ILE A 260 3.92 -1.15 9.69
C ILE A 260 2.96 -1.96 8.81
N GLY A 261 2.01 -1.30 8.14
CA GLY A 261 1.09 -1.92 7.18
C GLY A 261 1.82 -2.68 6.08
N GLY A 262 2.77 -2.02 5.41
CA GLY A 262 3.57 -2.65 4.36
C GLY A 262 4.36 -3.87 4.85
N MET A 263 4.91 -3.79 6.06
CA MET A 263 5.63 -4.92 6.67
C MET A 263 4.73 -6.11 6.98
N VAL A 264 3.56 -5.87 7.57
CA VAL A 264 2.58 -6.93 7.86
C VAL A 264 2.05 -7.53 6.56
N ALA A 265 1.82 -6.72 5.51
CA ALA A 265 1.36 -7.21 4.20
C ALA A 265 2.37 -8.18 3.58
N ALA A 266 3.66 -7.83 3.58
CA ALA A 266 4.73 -8.69 3.08
C ALA A 266 4.88 -9.97 3.92
N GLN A 267 4.82 -9.86 5.25
CA GLN A 267 4.87 -11.02 6.16
C GLN A 267 3.67 -11.96 5.97
N LEU A 268 2.47 -11.41 5.80
CA LEU A 268 1.25 -12.17 5.54
C LEU A 268 1.31 -12.89 4.19
N MET A 269 1.73 -12.20 3.12
CA MET A 269 1.91 -12.82 1.80
C MET A 269 2.97 -13.92 1.83
N SER A 270 4.08 -13.73 2.57
CA SER A 270 5.10 -14.77 2.75
C SER A 270 4.53 -16.01 3.44
N SER A 271 3.75 -15.83 4.51
CA SER A 271 3.07 -16.94 5.19
C SER A 271 2.07 -17.66 4.27
N ILE A 272 1.29 -16.94 3.48
CA ILE A 272 0.33 -17.53 2.52
C ILE A 272 1.06 -18.31 1.43
N ARG A 273 2.15 -17.79 0.87
CA ARG A 273 2.97 -18.49 -0.13
C ARG A 273 3.61 -19.76 0.44
N LYS A 274 4.03 -19.75 1.70
CA LYS A 274 4.54 -20.93 2.39
C LYS A 274 3.48 -22.01 2.56
N GLU A 275 2.22 -21.63 2.81
CA GLU A 275 1.12 -22.58 3.01
C GLU A 275 0.50 -23.11 1.73
N LEU A 276 0.25 -22.24 0.74
CA LEU A 276 -0.41 -22.61 -0.51
C LEU A 276 0.57 -23.09 -1.59
N GLY A 277 1.84 -22.72 -1.47
CA GLY A 277 2.84 -22.89 -2.51
C GLY A 277 2.91 -21.67 -3.44
N GLU A 278 4.13 -21.32 -3.85
CA GLU A 278 4.39 -20.11 -4.64
C GLU A 278 3.66 -20.11 -5.99
N GLU A 279 3.74 -21.22 -6.73
CA GLU A 279 3.07 -21.36 -8.03
C GLU A 279 1.54 -21.26 -7.91
N VAL A 280 0.96 -21.81 -6.84
CA VAL A 280 -0.49 -21.72 -6.61
C VAL A 280 -0.91 -20.27 -6.40
N VAL A 281 -0.13 -19.50 -5.64
CA VAL A 281 -0.39 -18.08 -5.42
C VAL A 281 -0.27 -17.29 -6.73
N GLU A 282 0.82 -17.47 -7.49
CA GLU A 282 0.99 -16.82 -8.79
C GLU A 282 -0.17 -17.16 -9.75
N ASP A 283 -0.61 -18.42 -9.78
CA ASP A 283 -1.75 -18.88 -10.57
C ASP A 283 -3.06 -18.21 -10.18
N CYS A 284 -3.35 -18.10 -8.88
CA CYS A 284 -4.53 -17.40 -8.39
C CYS A 284 -4.54 -15.94 -8.86
N ILE A 285 -3.39 -15.27 -8.79
CA ILE A 285 -3.25 -13.87 -9.17
C ILE A 285 -3.41 -13.68 -10.69
N ARG A 286 -2.67 -14.43 -11.51
CA ARG A 286 -2.69 -14.25 -12.98
C ARG A 286 -4.00 -14.69 -13.65
N LYS A 287 -4.79 -15.51 -12.97
CA LYS A 287 -6.15 -15.92 -13.42
C LYS A 287 -7.25 -15.07 -12.81
N GLY A 288 -6.95 -14.23 -11.81
CA GLY A 288 -7.97 -13.49 -11.06
C GLY A 288 -8.83 -14.37 -10.15
N GLU A 289 -8.35 -15.54 -9.76
CA GLU A 289 -9.04 -16.50 -8.89
C GLU A 289 -8.57 -16.32 -7.43
N LEU A 290 -9.00 -15.22 -6.80
CA LEU A 290 -8.46 -14.79 -5.50
C LEU A 290 -9.04 -15.50 -4.27
N ASP A 291 -10.01 -16.39 -4.43
CA ASP A 291 -10.76 -17.02 -3.33
C ASP A 291 -9.83 -17.63 -2.26
N LYS A 292 -8.81 -18.38 -2.67
CA LYS A 292 -7.85 -19.00 -1.74
C LYS A 292 -7.04 -17.99 -0.92
N LEU A 293 -6.70 -16.84 -1.52
CA LEU A 293 -5.94 -15.78 -0.84
C LEU A 293 -6.86 -15.07 0.16
N LEU A 294 -8.08 -14.72 -0.25
CA LEU A 294 -9.07 -14.04 0.59
C LEU A 294 -9.50 -14.92 1.77
N GLU A 295 -9.68 -16.23 1.56
CA GLU A 295 -9.95 -17.20 2.63
C GLU A 295 -8.82 -17.22 3.67
N LYS A 296 -7.56 -17.17 3.22
CA LYS A 296 -6.40 -17.12 4.12
C LYS A 296 -6.35 -15.81 4.91
N GLN A 297 -6.62 -14.67 4.29
CA GLN A 297 -6.69 -13.39 5.01
C GLN A 297 -7.84 -13.39 6.03
N LYS A 298 -9.01 -13.94 5.66
CA LYS A 298 -10.15 -14.09 6.58
C LYS A 298 -9.82 -14.98 7.76
N GLU A 299 -9.21 -16.14 7.51
CA GLU A 299 -8.79 -17.11 8.51
C GLU A 299 -7.75 -16.53 9.48
N LYS A 300 -6.77 -15.81 8.95
CA LYS A 300 -5.60 -15.34 9.72
C LYS A 300 -5.83 -14.02 10.43
N ILE A 301 -6.61 -13.12 9.83
CA ILE A 301 -6.74 -11.73 10.28
C ILE A 301 -8.21 -11.37 10.52
N TRP A 302 -9.06 -11.39 9.48
CA TRP A 302 -10.31 -10.64 9.52
C TRP A 302 -11.27 -11.11 10.60
N ARG A 303 -11.46 -12.43 10.74
CA ARG A 303 -12.41 -13.02 11.70
C ARG A 303 -12.05 -12.78 13.17
N HIS A 304 -10.84 -12.32 13.45
CA HIS A 304 -10.35 -12.13 14.81
C HIS A 304 -10.60 -10.71 15.35
N GLY A 305 -10.78 -9.71 14.48
CA GLY A 305 -10.92 -8.31 14.89
C GLY A 305 -9.85 -7.92 15.92
N SER A 306 -10.32 -7.52 17.11
CA SER A 306 -9.49 -7.12 18.25
C SER A 306 -9.49 -8.14 19.41
N SER A 307 -9.89 -9.39 19.16
CA SER A 307 -9.92 -10.46 20.16
C SER A 307 -8.52 -10.92 20.63
N LEU A 308 -7.50 -10.67 19.81
CA LEU A 308 -6.11 -10.95 20.12
C LEU A 308 -5.30 -9.66 20.24
N THR A 309 -4.21 -9.69 21.00
CA THR A 309 -3.18 -8.64 20.89
C THR A 309 -2.53 -8.69 19.51
N THR A 310 -1.90 -7.60 19.05
CA THR A 310 -1.24 -7.59 17.73
C THR A 310 -0.15 -8.67 17.63
N ASP A 311 0.65 -8.85 18.68
CA ASP A 311 1.71 -9.86 18.69
C ASP A 311 1.13 -11.28 18.64
N ASP A 312 0.06 -11.57 19.38
CA ASP A 312 -0.57 -12.88 19.35
C ASP A 312 -1.29 -13.13 18.01
N LEU A 313 -1.93 -12.10 17.44
CA LEU A 313 -2.54 -12.17 16.12
C LEU A 313 -1.50 -12.53 15.06
N LEU A 314 -0.36 -11.83 15.03
CA LEU A 314 0.69 -12.09 14.03
C LEU A 314 1.39 -13.43 14.26
N LYS A 315 1.65 -13.82 15.52
CA LYS A 315 2.21 -15.14 15.85
C LYS A 315 1.29 -16.26 15.37
N GLN A 316 -0.02 -16.14 15.63
CA GLN A 316 -0.99 -17.13 15.18
C GLN A 316 -1.12 -17.13 13.65
N ALA A 317 -1.15 -15.95 13.03
CA ALA A 317 -1.33 -15.80 11.59
C ALA A 317 -0.10 -16.24 10.79
N THR A 318 1.11 -16.01 11.28
CA THR A 318 2.34 -16.08 10.48
C THR A 318 3.49 -16.86 11.14
N GLY A 319 3.35 -17.23 12.42
CA GLY A 319 4.33 -17.99 13.19
C GLY A 319 5.26 -17.13 14.07
N GLU A 320 5.29 -15.82 13.90
CA GLU A 320 6.15 -14.89 14.66
C GLU A 320 5.51 -13.51 14.82
N THR A 321 6.11 -12.64 15.63
CA THR A 321 5.70 -11.22 15.73
C THR A 321 6.07 -10.44 14.47
N LEU A 322 5.75 -9.14 14.42
CA LEU A 322 6.12 -8.29 13.29
C LEU A 322 7.63 -8.35 13.01
N ASN A 323 7.99 -8.78 11.79
CA ASN A 323 9.37 -8.91 11.35
C ASN A 323 9.59 -8.14 10.02
N PRO A 324 10.36 -7.03 10.04
CA PRO A 324 10.57 -6.20 8.85
C PRO A 324 11.42 -6.87 7.76
N GLU A 325 12.01 -8.04 8.02
CA GLU A 325 12.81 -8.74 7.01
C GLU A 325 11.97 -9.21 5.81
N TYR A 326 10.71 -9.61 6.04
CA TYR A 326 9.80 -9.97 4.94
C TYR A 326 9.59 -8.81 3.97
N TYR A 327 9.51 -7.59 4.50
CA TYR A 327 9.37 -6.38 3.68
C TYR A 327 10.64 -6.09 2.88
N ARG A 328 11.82 -6.21 3.52
CA ARG A 328 13.10 -6.10 2.83
C ARG A 328 13.23 -7.09 1.67
N MET A 329 12.95 -8.36 1.94
CA MET A 329 13.01 -9.43 0.95
C MET A 329 12.05 -9.17 -0.21
N HIS A 330 10.83 -8.72 0.08
CA HIS A 330 9.83 -8.34 -0.91
C HIS A 330 10.34 -7.23 -1.85
N LEU A 331 10.80 -6.11 -1.29
CA LEU A 331 11.30 -4.98 -2.10
C LEU A 331 12.56 -5.36 -2.91
N GLN A 332 13.49 -6.13 -2.33
CA GLN A 332 14.66 -6.61 -3.05
C GLN A 332 14.27 -7.53 -4.21
N ARG A 333 13.40 -8.51 -3.95
CA ARG A 333 12.94 -9.45 -4.95
C ARG A 333 12.24 -8.74 -6.12
N ARG A 334 11.38 -7.78 -5.83
CA ARG A 334 10.63 -7.03 -6.84
C ARG A 334 11.52 -6.06 -7.61
N TYR A 335 12.17 -5.14 -6.91
CA TYR A 335 12.81 -3.98 -7.54
C TYR A 335 14.28 -4.22 -7.93
N ARG A 336 15.05 -4.93 -7.09
CA ARG A 336 16.46 -5.24 -7.38
C ARG A 336 16.60 -6.48 -8.25
N ASP A 337 15.81 -7.53 -8.01
CA ASP A 337 15.96 -8.81 -8.69
C ASP A 337 15.00 -9.02 -9.87
N ASP A 338 13.99 -8.15 -10.03
CA ASP A 338 12.97 -8.21 -11.11
C ASP A 338 12.11 -9.50 -11.12
N LYS A 339 11.91 -10.14 -9.97
CA LYS A 339 11.29 -11.47 -9.82
C LYS A 339 9.78 -11.49 -9.55
N GLY A 340 9.06 -10.42 -9.89
CA GLY A 340 7.60 -10.39 -9.73
C GLY A 340 7.05 -9.10 -9.19
#